data_AF-A9KUR7-F1
#
_entry.id   AF-A9KUR7-F1
#
_cell.length_a   1.000
_cell.length_b   1.000
_cell.length_c   1.000
_cell.angle_alpha   90.00
_cell.angle_beta   90.00
_cell.angle_gamma   90.00
#
_symmetry.space_group_name_H-M   'P 1'
#
loop_
_entity.id
_entity.type
_entity.pdbx_description
1 polymer ?
#
loop_
_entity_poly.entity_id
_entity_poly.type
_entity_poly.pdbx_seq_one_letter_code
_entity_poly.pdbx_strand_id
1 'polypeptide(L)'
;MKTLIQGCESTEQFEILLKLTGITSEDKKNALRAHLVEGLPAKRAYARFHVTQQHFSLALMLLNKKADLAMQYVELNKAKAVKTGI
;
A
#
# COMPACT_ATOMS: atom_id res chain seq x y z
N MET A 1 -10.42 1.28 -7.36
CA MET A 1 -9.20 1.73 -6.69
C MET A 1 -9.42 1.74 -5.19
N LYS A 2 -8.95 0.68 -4.52
CA LYS A 2 -8.82 0.65 -3.07
C LYS A 2 -7.92 1.79 -2.61
N THR A 3 -8.40 2.56 -1.64
CA THR A 3 -7.62 3.59 -0.95
C THR A 3 -7.16 3.00 0.38
N LEU A 4 -5.84 2.89 0.55
CA LEU A 4 -5.26 2.46 1.82
C LEU A 4 -5.51 3.55 2.86
N ILE A 5 -5.91 3.12 4.06
CA ILE A 5 -6.28 4.01 5.15
C ILE A 5 -5.08 4.14 6.09
N GLN A 6 -4.86 5.36 6.56
CA GLN A 6 -3.84 5.68 7.56
C GLN A 6 -3.93 4.74 8.77
N GLY A 7 -2.82 4.08 9.11
CA GLY A 7 -2.72 3.20 10.27
C GLY A 7 -3.54 1.91 10.21
N CYS A 8 -4.04 1.51 9.04
CA CYS A 8 -4.88 0.32 8.90
C CYS A 8 -4.17 -0.89 8.29
N GLU A 9 -2.96 -0.74 7.78
CA GLU A 9 -2.21 -1.85 7.19
C GLU A 9 -1.31 -2.50 8.24
N SER A 10 -1.27 -3.84 8.26
CA SER A 10 -0.24 -4.55 9.03
C SER A 10 1.15 -4.35 8.40
N THR A 11 2.20 -4.61 9.17
CA THR A 11 3.57 -4.60 8.64
C THR A 11 3.69 -5.56 7.45
N GLU A 12 3.17 -6.77 7.58
CA GLU A 12 3.26 -7.83 6.59
C GLU A 12 2.49 -7.48 5.31
N GLN A 13 1.29 -6.92 5.45
CA GLN A 13 0.48 -6.44 4.32
C GLN A 13 1.22 -5.34 3.56
N PHE A 14 1.77 -4.37 4.30
CA PHE A 14 2.55 -3.28 3.73
C PHE A 14 3.78 -3.78 2.97
N GLU A 15 4.55 -4.71 3.53
CA GLU A 15 5.73 -5.28 2.88
C GLU A 15 5.37 -6.06 1.61
N ILE A 16 4.25 -6.79 1.60
CA ILE A 16 3.75 -7.47 0.39
C ILE A 16 3.42 -6.43 -0.69
N LEU A 17 2.67 -5.37 -0.34
CA LEU A 17 2.32 -4.32 -1.28
C LEU A 17 3.57 -3.63 -1.83
N LEU A 18 4.58 -3.37 -0.99
CA LEU A 18 5.86 -2.83 -1.43
C LEU A 18 6.57 -3.71 -2.45
N LYS A 19 6.62 -5.03 -2.23
CA LYS A 19 7.22 -5.99 -3.19
C LYS A 19 6.51 -6.00 -4.55
N LEU A 20 5.22 -5.69 -4.59
CA LEU A 20 4.44 -5.57 -5.83
C LEU A 20 4.69 -4.23 -6.55
N THR A 21 5.37 -3.30 -5.90
CA THR A 21 5.78 -2.00 -6.45
C THR A 21 7.23 -2.04 -6.93
N GLY A 22 7.65 -1.03 -7.69
CA GLY A 22 9.06 -0.78 -8.02
C GLY A 22 9.73 0.26 -7.11
N ILE A 23 9.18 0.52 -5.91
CA ILE A 23 9.71 1.56 -5.02
C ILE A 23 10.97 1.04 -4.33
N THR A 24 12.12 1.61 -4.69
CA THR A 24 13.42 1.23 -4.14
C THR A 24 13.94 2.21 -3.08
N SER A 25 13.50 3.47 -3.11
CA SER A 25 13.92 4.51 -2.16
C SER A 25 13.45 4.19 -0.73
N GLU A 26 14.41 4.04 0.19
CA GLU A 26 14.13 3.77 1.61
C GLU A 26 13.35 4.91 2.28
N ASP A 27 13.65 6.17 1.97
CA ASP A 27 12.90 7.31 2.50
C ASP A 27 11.40 7.25 2.14
N LYS A 28 11.08 6.86 0.90
CA LYS A 28 9.69 6.68 0.46
C LYS A 28 9.03 5.50 1.17
N LYS A 29 9.74 4.38 1.34
CA LYS A 29 9.23 3.21 2.08
C LYS A 29 8.93 3.58 3.53
N ASN A 30 9.87 4.25 4.20
CA ASN A 30 9.72 4.67 5.59
C ASN A 30 8.59 5.70 5.76
N ALA A 31 8.46 6.68 4.85
CA ALA A 31 7.35 7.62 4.86
C ALA A 31 5.99 6.90 4.70
N LEU A 32 5.88 5.97 3.75
CA LEU A 32 4.65 5.22 3.55
C LEU A 32 4.33 4.32 4.73
N ARG A 33 5.33 3.65 5.31
CA ARG A 33 5.19 2.80 6.50
C ARG A 33 4.68 3.61 7.68
N ALA A 34 5.28 4.76 7.95
CA ALA A 34 4.82 5.65 9.02
C ALA A 34 3.37 6.10 8.82
N HIS A 35 2.95 6.34 7.57
CA HIS A 35 1.57 6.73 7.30
C HIS A 35 0.57 5.54 7.43
N LEU A 36 0.88 4.42 6.77
CA LEU A 36 -0.07 3.32 6.56
C LEU A 36 -0.07 2.30 7.70
N VAL A 37 1.04 2.13 8.40
CA VAL A 37 1.21 1.18 9.51
C VAL A 37 1.18 1.91 10.84
N GLU A 38 2.02 2.95 11.02
CA GLU A 38 2.12 3.68 12.30
C GLU A 38 1.03 4.74 12.49
N GLY A 39 0.27 5.05 11.43
CA GLY A 39 -0.84 5.99 11.49
C GLY A 39 -0.43 7.46 11.59
N LEU A 40 0.76 7.86 11.14
CA LEU A 40 1.12 9.27 11.03
C LEU A 40 0.30 9.96 9.93
N PRO A 41 -0.17 11.21 10.13
CA PRO A 41 -0.75 11.99 9.05
C PRO A 41 0.24 12.16 7.89
N ALA A 42 -0.24 12.08 6.64
CA ALA A 42 0.61 12.12 5.44
C ALA A 42 1.63 13.27 5.46
N LYS A 43 1.19 14.49 5.82
CA LYS A 43 2.06 15.67 5.95
C LYS A 43 3.24 15.47 6.89
N ARG A 44 3.00 14.82 8.03
CA ARG A 44 4.05 14.52 9.00
C ARG A 44 4.94 13.39 8.52
N ALA A 45 4.36 12.37 7.89
CA ALA A 45 5.11 11.23 7.38
C ALA A 45 6.14 11.64 6.33
N TYR A 46 5.74 12.32 5.25
CA TYR A 46 6.70 12.70 4.22
C TYR A 46 7.73 13.73 4.72
N ALA A 47 7.33 14.64 5.61
CA ALA A 47 8.27 15.62 6.18
C ALA A 47 9.33 14.96 7.07
N ARG A 48 8.95 13.94 7.86
CA ARG A 48 9.84 13.20 8.76
C ARG A 48 10.98 12.50 8.02
N PHE A 49 10.73 12.03 6.81
CA PHE A 49 11.71 11.28 6.00
C PHE A 49 12.19 12.07 4.77
N HIS A 50 12.08 13.39 4.80
CA HIS A 50 12.61 14.28 3.74
C HIS A 50 12.07 13.98 2.33
N VAL A 51 10.86 13.43 2.23
CA VAL A 51 10.18 13.17 0.96
C VAL A 51 9.27 14.35 0.61
N THR A 52 9.30 14.80 -0.64
CA THR A 52 8.36 15.84 -1.09
C THR A 52 6.93 15.32 -1.09
N GLN A 53 5.95 16.20 -0.89
CA GLN A 53 4.54 15.83 -0.96
C GLN A 53 4.20 15.13 -2.29
N GLN A 54 4.72 15.62 -3.42
CA GLN A 54 4.47 15.02 -4.73
C GLN A 54 5.02 13.59 -4.83
N HIS A 55 6.26 13.36 -4.39
CA HIS A 55 6.85 12.03 -4.41
C HIS A 55 6.13 11.06 -3.48
N PHE A 56 5.71 11.54 -2.31
CA PHE A 56 4.90 10.75 -1.39
C PHE A 56 3.55 10.38 -2.01
N SER A 57 2.82 11.35 -2.57
CA SER A 57 1.51 11.12 -3.20
C SER A 57 1.59 10.14 -4.36
N LEU A 58 2.61 10.23 -5.21
CA LEU A 58 2.83 9.27 -6.31
C LEU A 58 3.12 7.86 -5.80
N ALA A 59 3.95 7.74 -4.76
CA ALA A 59 4.27 6.46 -4.15
C ALA A 59 3.03 5.82 -3.49
N LEU A 60 2.23 6.62 -2.78
CA LEU A 60 0.98 6.18 -2.16
C LEU A 60 -0.06 5.75 -3.21
N MET A 61 -0.20 6.52 -4.30
CA MET A 61 -1.06 6.16 -5.43
C MET A 61 -0.65 4.80 -6.03
N LEU A 62 0.66 4.54 -6.17
CA LEU A 62 1.14 3.26 -6.68
C LEU A 62 0.77 2.11 -5.74
N LEU A 63 0.95 2.28 -4.43
CA LEU A 63 0.53 1.28 -3.43
C LEU A 63 -0.97 1.01 -3.49
N ASN A 64 -1.80 2.06 -3.54
CA ASN A 64 -3.25 1.94 -3.68
C ASN A 64 -3.65 1.12 -4.92
N LYS A 65 -2.98 1.37 -6.06
CA LYS A 65 -3.19 0.58 -7.29
C LYS A 65 -2.81 -0.89 -7.10
N LYS A 66 -1.71 -1.19 -6.40
CA LYS A 66 -1.31 -2.58 -6.12
C LYS A 66 -2.26 -3.28 -5.15
N ALA A 67 -2.76 -2.57 -4.15
CA ALA A 67 -3.77 -3.09 -3.24
C ALA A 67 -5.09 -3.41 -3.96
N ASP A 68 -5.52 -2.55 -4.87
CA ASP A 68 -6.69 -2.78 -5.72
C ASP A 68 -6.53 -4.04 -6.59
N LEU A 69 -5.38 -4.20 -7.25
CA LEU A 69 -5.08 -5.38 -8.07
C LEU A 69 -5.01 -6.67 -7.24
N ALA A 70 -4.39 -6.62 -6.05
CA ALA A 70 -4.33 -7.76 -5.15
C ALA A 70 -5.73 -8.20 -4.70
N MET A 71 -6.61 -7.23 -4.42
CA MET A 71 -8.00 -7.51 -4.05
C MET A 71 -8.77 -8.14 -5.22
N GLN A 72 -8.65 -7.58 -6.43
CA GLN A 72 -9.26 -8.15 -7.63
C GLN A 72 -8.78 -9.60 -7.89
N TYR A 73 -7.49 -9.87 -7.70
CA TYR A 73 -6.92 -11.22 -7.83
C TYR A 73 -7.54 -12.22 -6.85
N VAL A 74 -7.69 -11.82 -5.58
CA VAL A 74 -8.33 -12.64 -4.55
C VAL A 74 -9.80 -12.91 -4.89
N GLU A 75 -10.55 -11.90 -5.31
CA GLU A 75 -11.97 -12.06 -5.68
C GLU A 75 -12.15 -13.00 -6.88
N LEU A 76 -11.27 -12.91 -7.90
CA LEU A 76 -11.28 -13.85 -9.03
C LEU A 76 -10.99 -15.29 -8.60
N ASN A 77 -10.09 -15.50 -7.64
CA ASN A 77 -9.80 -16.83 -7.11
C ASN A 77 -10.94 -17.39 -6.26
N LYS A 78 -11.61 -16.57 -5.45
CA LYS A 78 -12.82 -16.97 -4.72
C LYS A 78 -13.94 -17.37 -5.68
N ALA A 79 -14.16 -16.58 -6.74
CA ALA A 79 -15.17 -16.87 -7.75
C ALA A 79 -14.90 -18.21 -8.49
N LYS A 80 -13.63 -18.58 -8.66
CA LYS A 80 -13.25 -19.91 -9.20
C LYS A 80 -13.55 -21.03 -8.21
N ALA A 81 -13.17 -20.86 -6.94
CA ALA A 81 -13.39 -21.88 -5.91
C ALA A 81 -14.88 -22.23 -5.75
N VAL A 82 -15.77 -21.22 -5.77
CA VAL A 82 -17.23 -21.42 -5.70
C VAL A 82 -17.77 -22.17 -6.93
N LYS A 83 -17.21 -21.94 -8.13
CA LYS A 83 -17.64 -22.61 -9.36
C LYS A 83 -17.16 -24.07 -9.47
N THR A 84 -16.12 -24.45 -8.74
CA THR A 84 -15.57 -25.82 -8.76
C THR A 84 -16.13 -26.75 -7.69
N GLY A 85 -17.10 -26.33 -6.88
CA GLY A 85 -17.89 -27.23 -6.03
C GLY A 85 -17.06 -28.11 -5.10
N ILE A 86 -16.50 -27.52 -4.05
CA ILE A 86 -16.37 -28.19 -2.75
C ILE A 86 -17.43 -27.55 -1.85
#